data_AF-A0A518RD27-F1
#
_entry.id   AF-A0A518RD27-F1
#
_cell.length_a   1.000
_cell.length_b   1.000
_cell.length_c   1.000
_cell.angle_alpha   90.00
_cell.angle_beta   90.00
_cell.angle_gamma   90.00
#
_symmetry.space_group_name_H-M   'P 1'
#
loop_
_entity.id
_entity.type
_entity.pdbx_description
1 polymer ?
#
loop_
_entity_poly.entity_id
_entity_poly.type
_entity_poly.pdbx_seq_one_letter_code
_entity_poly.pdbx_strand_id
1 'polypeptide(L)'
;MAAAGDDRRGQAANDMVEADPAKTAAMAHERCDALASHPKDPGRMAAAVSDEQVVPGRALPACEEAVKLNPESGRAHFQLGRLYQLAARYPEAFDSFTIAASYDYPIAFKYVGDAYLEGRGLPDEAPKEDAERYKLARNYYLKSADAGYAEGSAAVAEADELIRSATFDPSRFQNPQAIRAIYEGNFLRSDTAVLNAYYAKGLIEQMDNSDQFFMDAECKPLIYKISTTVVDVQVMLSYAQGLRSGEDALKALVSYAVSDYATDMGRRDAINLMNIHKCNSPITKRIVDNIILTSNSSS
;
A
#
# COMPACT_ATOMS: atom_id res chain seq x y z
N MET A 1 8.37 -54.47 79.57
CA MET A 1 7.30 -53.86 78.73
C MET A 1 7.70 -52.43 78.46
N ALA A 2 8.33 -52.17 77.31
CA ALA A 2 8.67 -50.82 76.85
C ALA A 2 7.60 -50.40 75.85
N ALA A 3 6.87 -49.32 76.15
CA ALA A 3 5.90 -48.72 75.26
C ALA A 3 6.64 -47.74 74.33
N ALA A 4 6.63 -48.05 73.03
CA ALA A 4 7.18 -47.19 71.99
C ALA A 4 6.26 -45.98 71.77
N GLY A 5 6.85 -44.79 71.83
CA GLY A 5 6.22 -43.53 71.50
C GLY A 5 6.13 -43.30 70.00
N ASP A 6 5.03 -42.66 69.65
CA ASP A 6 4.62 -41.98 68.41
C ASP A 6 5.75 -41.44 67.50
N ASP A 7 5.75 -41.89 66.24
CA ASP A 7 6.47 -41.25 65.12
C ASP A 7 5.59 -41.18 63.87
N ARG A 8 4.46 -40.46 63.96
CA ARG A 8 3.63 -40.07 62.80
C ARG A 8 3.56 -38.56 62.61
N ARG A 9 4.64 -37.83 62.85
CA ARG A 9 4.75 -36.38 62.59
C ARG A 9 5.92 -36.01 61.69
N GLY A 10 6.16 -36.82 60.65
CA GLY A 10 7.30 -36.64 59.74
C GLY A 10 7.00 -36.75 58.24
N GLN A 11 5.74 -36.79 57.80
CA GLN A 11 5.38 -36.91 56.37
C GLN A 11 4.39 -35.84 55.89
N ALA A 12 4.62 -34.59 56.31
CA ALA A 12 3.95 -33.44 55.72
C ALA A 12 4.96 -32.30 55.56
N ALA A 13 6.00 -32.52 54.77
CA ALA A 13 6.89 -31.46 54.33
C ALA A 13 7.50 -31.83 52.96
N ASN A 14 7.25 -30.95 51.99
CA ASN A 14 7.98 -30.81 50.73
C ASN A 14 7.70 -31.76 49.56
N ASP A 15 6.44 -31.85 49.14
CA ASP A 15 6.14 -32.02 47.71
C ASP A 15 5.95 -30.63 47.10
N MET A 16 7.04 -29.96 46.73
CA MET A 16 6.98 -28.95 45.67
C MET A 16 6.74 -29.72 44.38
N VAL A 17 5.46 -29.94 44.04
CA VAL A 17 5.08 -30.46 42.72
C VAL A 17 5.58 -29.45 41.69
N GLU A 18 6.68 -29.79 41.04
CA GLU A 18 7.23 -28.99 39.95
C GLU A 18 6.12 -28.84 38.90
N ALA A 19 5.72 -27.59 38.63
CA ALA A 19 4.60 -27.33 37.74
C ALA A 19 4.95 -27.84 36.34
N ASP A 20 4.08 -28.70 35.80
CA ASP A 20 4.21 -29.24 34.44
C ASP A 20 4.37 -28.06 33.44
N PRO A 21 5.52 -27.95 32.75
CA PRO A 21 5.80 -26.84 31.86
C PRO A 21 4.76 -26.67 30.76
N ALA A 22 4.21 -27.78 30.24
CA ALA A 22 3.21 -27.74 29.19
C ALA A 22 1.87 -27.19 29.70
N LYS A 23 1.46 -27.57 30.93
CA LYS A 23 0.27 -26.99 31.57
C LYS A 23 0.47 -25.52 31.89
N THR A 24 1.66 -25.14 32.32
CA THR A 24 2.00 -23.75 32.63
C THR A 24 1.92 -22.88 31.38
N ALA A 25 2.47 -23.33 30.26
CA ALA A 25 2.37 -22.64 28.97
C ALA A 25 0.91 -22.54 28.49
N ALA A 26 0.13 -23.61 28.59
CA ALA A 26 -1.29 -23.60 28.22
C ALA A 26 -2.10 -22.58 29.05
N MET A 27 -1.88 -22.53 30.37
CA MET A 27 -2.54 -21.54 31.24
C MET A 27 -2.17 -20.09 30.88
N ALA A 28 -0.92 -19.83 30.48
CA ALA A 28 -0.52 -18.50 30.03
C ALA A 28 -1.21 -18.10 28.73
N HIS A 29 -1.34 -19.03 27.77
CA HIS A 29 -2.12 -18.81 26.56
C HIS A 29 -3.59 -18.48 26.87
N GLU A 30 -4.24 -19.24 27.74
CA GLU A 30 -5.64 -19.01 28.12
C GLU A 30 -5.86 -17.62 28.75
N ARG A 31 -4.89 -17.13 29.54
CA ARG A 31 -4.94 -15.79 30.11
C ARG A 31 -4.79 -14.70 29.04
N CYS A 32 -3.86 -14.87 28.11
CA CYS A 32 -3.71 -13.97 26.97
C CYS A 32 -5.01 -13.92 26.15
N ASP A 33 -5.56 -15.09 25.83
CA ASP A 33 -6.81 -15.26 25.08
C ASP A 33 -7.99 -14.53 25.66
N ALA A 34 -8.21 -14.69 26.97
CA ALA A 34 -9.33 -14.07 27.66
C ALA A 34 -9.30 -12.52 27.56
N LEU A 35 -8.13 -11.95 27.27
CA LEU A 35 -7.91 -10.51 27.21
C LEU A 35 -7.71 -9.97 25.78
N ALA A 36 -7.28 -10.83 24.83
CA ALA A 36 -6.80 -10.39 23.52
C ALA A 36 -7.30 -11.24 22.33
N SER A 37 -8.19 -12.20 22.53
CA SER A 37 -8.70 -13.04 21.45
C SER A 37 -9.45 -12.22 20.39
N HIS A 38 -8.92 -12.17 19.17
CA HIS A 38 -9.50 -11.40 18.07
C HIS A 38 -10.83 -12.01 17.58
N PRO A 39 -11.88 -11.22 17.30
CA PRO A 39 -13.21 -11.76 16.95
C PRO A 39 -13.25 -12.63 15.70
N LYS A 40 -12.37 -12.34 14.74
CA LYS A 40 -12.30 -13.05 13.45
C LYS A 40 -11.15 -14.03 13.39
N ASP A 41 -10.47 -14.29 14.50
CA ASP A 41 -9.44 -15.31 14.54
C ASP A 41 -10.09 -16.71 14.56
N PRO A 42 -9.92 -17.54 13.51
CA PRO A 42 -10.48 -18.90 13.49
C PRO A 42 -9.82 -19.82 14.53
N GLY A 43 -8.59 -19.49 14.98
CA GLY A 43 -7.86 -20.25 16.00
C GLY A 43 -8.24 -19.90 17.45
N ARG A 44 -9.25 -19.05 17.66
CA ARG A 44 -9.62 -18.58 19.00
C ARG A 44 -10.01 -19.72 19.95
N MET A 45 -9.48 -19.69 21.18
CA MET A 45 -9.83 -20.66 22.23
C MET A 45 -10.76 -20.06 23.31
N ALA A 46 -11.01 -18.74 23.27
CA ALA A 46 -11.86 -18.02 24.20
C ALA A 46 -12.94 -17.18 23.49
N ALA A 47 -13.75 -16.49 24.29
CA ALA A 47 -14.67 -15.48 23.80
C ALA A 47 -13.90 -14.38 23.06
N ALA A 48 -14.49 -13.88 21.98
CA ALA A 48 -13.96 -12.74 21.24
C ALA A 48 -13.92 -11.49 22.12
N VAL A 49 -12.84 -10.72 22.02
CA VAL A 49 -12.67 -9.41 22.65
C VAL A 49 -12.56 -8.38 21.54
N SER A 50 -13.54 -7.49 21.38
CA SER A 50 -13.48 -6.45 20.34
C SER A 50 -12.31 -5.49 20.59
N ASP A 51 -11.89 -4.75 19.57
CA ASP A 51 -10.77 -3.81 19.70
C ASP A 51 -11.04 -2.73 20.76
N GLU A 52 -12.30 -2.31 20.92
CA GLU A 52 -12.73 -1.33 21.93
C GLU A 52 -12.69 -1.89 23.36
N GLN A 53 -12.83 -3.21 23.51
CA GLN A 53 -12.84 -3.88 24.81
C GLN A 53 -11.43 -4.21 25.31
N VAL A 54 -10.46 -4.31 24.41
CA VAL A 54 -9.07 -4.56 24.77
C VAL A 54 -8.52 -3.37 25.53
N VAL A 55 -7.88 -3.66 26.67
CA VAL A 55 -7.06 -2.70 27.40
C VAL A 55 -5.61 -3.17 27.29
N PRO A 56 -4.81 -2.64 26.34
CA PRO A 56 -3.48 -3.19 26.03
C PRO A 56 -2.57 -3.33 27.26
N GLY A 57 -2.56 -2.31 28.13
CA GLY A 57 -1.74 -2.33 29.35
C GLY A 57 -2.08 -3.47 30.33
N ARG A 58 -3.30 -4.01 30.32
CA ARG A 58 -3.69 -5.17 31.15
C ARG A 58 -3.39 -6.51 30.47
N ALA A 59 -3.43 -6.54 29.15
CA ALA A 59 -3.30 -7.77 28.37
C ALA A 59 -1.85 -8.11 28.02
N LEU A 60 -0.99 -7.08 27.83
CA LEU A 60 0.41 -7.24 27.42
C LEU A 60 1.18 -8.20 28.32
N PRO A 61 1.16 -8.09 29.67
CA PRO A 61 1.93 -9.01 30.52
C PRO A 61 1.53 -10.48 30.35
N ALA A 62 0.24 -10.76 30.14
CA ALA A 62 -0.25 -12.13 29.95
C ALA A 62 0.19 -12.71 28.60
N CYS A 63 0.16 -11.90 27.53
CA CYS A 63 0.60 -12.36 26.21
C CYS A 63 2.12 -12.43 26.06
N GLU A 64 2.87 -11.54 26.72
CA GLU A 64 4.33 -11.65 26.83
C GLU A 64 4.74 -12.93 27.58
N GLU A 65 4.05 -13.28 28.68
CA GLU A 65 4.24 -14.55 29.39
C GLU A 65 3.92 -15.75 28.48
N ALA A 66 2.81 -15.70 27.73
CA ALA A 66 2.44 -16.76 26.80
C ALA A 66 3.50 -16.99 25.71
N VAL A 67 4.02 -15.93 25.09
CA VAL A 67 5.12 -16.01 24.12
C VAL A 67 6.41 -16.53 24.75
N LYS A 68 6.73 -16.09 25.98
CA LYS A 68 7.94 -16.55 26.68
C LYS A 68 7.90 -18.05 26.98
N LEU A 69 6.75 -18.57 27.38
CA LEU A 69 6.58 -19.98 27.74
C LEU A 69 6.39 -20.88 26.51
N ASN A 70 5.89 -20.34 25.40
CA ASN A 70 5.73 -21.06 24.16
C ASN A 70 6.11 -20.17 22.96
N PRO A 71 7.41 -20.02 22.67
CA PRO A 71 7.91 -19.11 21.65
C PRO A 71 7.52 -19.53 20.22
N GLU A 72 7.08 -20.78 20.01
CA GLU A 72 6.67 -21.29 18.70
C GLU A 72 5.17 -21.13 18.43
N SER A 73 4.42 -20.53 19.37
CA SER A 73 2.99 -20.30 19.18
C SER A 73 2.72 -19.10 18.30
N GLY A 74 2.44 -19.37 17.01
CA GLY A 74 2.01 -18.32 16.07
C GLY A 74 0.80 -17.54 16.58
N ARG A 75 -0.10 -18.19 17.33
CA ARG A 75 -1.27 -17.55 17.92
C ARG A 75 -0.94 -16.57 19.06
N ALA A 76 -0.01 -16.90 19.96
CA ALA A 76 0.40 -15.95 21.00
C ALA A 76 1.14 -14.76 20.40
N HIS A 77 2.02 -14.99 19.42
CA HIS A 77 2.67 -13.91 18.69
C HIS A 77 1.66 -13.01 17.98
N PHE A 78 0.62 -13.58 17.36
CA PHE A 78 -0.44 -12.79 16.74
C PHE A 78 -1.19 -11.92 17.77
N GLN A 79 -1.57 -12.48 18.92
CA GLN A 79 -2.25 -11.70 19.94
C GLN A 79 -1.36 -10.62 20.54
N LEU A 80 -0.08 -10.91 20.76
CA LEU A 80 0.89 -9.92 21.20
C LEU A 80 1.01 -8.78 20.17
N GLY A 81 1.09 -9.11 18.87
CA GLY A 81 1.09 -8.14 17.78
C GLY A 81 -0.16 -7.26 17.77
N ARG A 82 -1.34 -7.86 17.95
CA ARG A 82 -2.61 -7.12 18.07
C ARG A 82 -2.57 -6.14 19.23
N LEU A 83 -2.05 -6.54 20.39
CA LEU A 83 -1.93 -5.65 21.55
C LEU A 83 -0.97 -4.49 21.29
N TYR A 84 0.17 -4.74 20.63
CA TYR A 84 1.08 -3.68 20.22
C TYR A 84 0.44 -2.72 19.22
N GLN A 85 -0.31 -3.24 18.24
CA GLN A 85 -1.03 -2.41 17.27
C GLN A 85 -2.06 -1.50 17.96
N LEU A 86 -2.85 -2.04 18.89
CA LEU A 86 -3.83 -1.27 19.69
C LEU A 86 -3.17 -0.27 20.65
N ALA A 87 -1.92 -0.52 21.04
CA ALA A 87 -1.09 0.41 21.80
C ALA A 87 -0.32 1.42 20.91
N ALA A 88 -0.56 1.44 19.60
CA ALA A 88 0.16 2.24 18.61
C ALA A 88 1.69 1.99 18.57
N ARG A 89 2.13 0.82 19.04
CA ARG A 89 3.50 0.31 19.00
C ARG A 89 3.70 -0.48 17.71
N TYR A 90 3.63 0.22 16.58
CA TYR A 90 3.57 -0.42 15.26
C TYR A 90 4.81 -1.26 14.90
N PRO A 91 6.06 -0.85 15.22
CA PRO A 91 7.23 -1.71 14.96
C PRO A 91 7.14 -3.05 15.68
N GLU A 92 6.82 -3.05 16.98
CA GLU A 92 6.68 -4.29 17.75
C GLU A 92 5.49 -5.14 17.29
N ALA A 93 4.43 -4.50 16.81
CA ALA A 93 3.30 -5.18 16.19
C ALA A 93 3.73 -5.91 14.92
N PHE A 94 4.44 -5.21 14.02
CA PHE A 94 4.96 -5.79 12.77
C PHE A 94 5.87 -6.99 13.03
N ASP A 95 6.79 -6.88 13.99
CA ASP A 95 7.68 -7.98 14.37
C ASP A 95 6.89 -9.19 14.87
N SER A 96 5.93 -8.97 15.77
CA SER A 96 5.11 -10.04 16.35
C SER A 96 4.23 -10.71 15.29
N PHE A 97 3.61 -9.95 14.38
CA PHE A 97 2.86 -10.51 13.27
C PHE A 97 3.74 -11.27 12.29
N THR A 98 4.96 -10.80 12.04
CA THR A 98 5.93 -11.49 11.17
C THR A 98 6.37 -12.82 11.77
N ILE A 99 6.62 -12.87 13.09
CA ILE A 99 6.90 -14.13 13.78
C ILE A 99 5.68 -15.06 13.71
N ALA A 100 4.48 -14.56 13.97
CA ALA A 100 3.26 -15.35 13.85
C ALA A 100 3.05 -15.93 12.44
N ALA A 101 3.30 -15.13 11.40
CA ALA A 101 3.25 -15.54 10.00
C ALA A 101 4.33 -16.57 9.65
N SER A 102 5.49 -16.54 10.32
CA SER A 102 6.55 -17.55 10.15
C SER A 102 6.15 -18.94 10.66
N TYR A 103 5.14 -19.00 11.54
CA TYR A 103 4.49 -20.24 11.99
C TYR A 103 3.17 -20.52 11.25
N ASP A 104 3.03 -19.97 10.03
CA ASP A 104 1.88 -20.13 9.14
C ASP A 104 0.53 -19.76 9.77
N TYR A 105 0.52 -18.81 10.72
CA TYR A 105 -0.72 -18.40 11.36
C TYR A 105 -1.59 -17.56 10.39
N PRO A 106 -2.76 -18.04 9.92
CA PRO A 106 -3.41 -17.49 8.72
C PRO A 106 -3.76 -16.00 8.80
N ILE A 107 -4.27 -15.57 9.95
CA ILE A 107 -4.64 -14.16 10.21
C ILE A 107 -3.40 -13.26 10.30
N ALA A 108 -2.25 -13.78 10.74
CA ALA A 108 -1.03 -12.98 10.85
C ALA A 108 -0.51 -12.54 9.47
N PHE A 109 -0.62 -13.40 8.45
CA PHE A 109 -0.30 -12.99 7.08
C PHE A 109 -1.10 -11.75 6.67
N LYS A 110 -2.40 -11.69 6.96
CA LYS A 110 -3.22 -10.52 6.65
C LYS A 110 -2.71 -9.27 7.37
N TYR A 111 -2.40 -9.35 8.65
CA TYR A 111 -1.91 -8.20 9.42
C TYR A 111 -0.51 -7.72 9.00
N VAL A 112 0.39 -8.62 8.57
CA VAL A 112 1.64 -8.22 7.91
C VAL A 112 1.34 -7.50 6.60
N GLY A 113 0.37 -8.00 5.82
CA GLY A 113 -0.11 -7.34 4.61
C GLY A 113 -0.62 -5.92 4.87
N ASP A 114 -1.44 -5.74 5.90
CA ASP A 114 -1.94 -4.42 6.32
C ASP A 114 -0.81 -3.47 6.69
N ALA A 115 0.20 -3.94 7.43
CA ALA A 115 1.35 -3.11 7.79
C ALA A 115 2.12 -2.62 6.55
N TYR A 116 2.28 -3.47 5.52
CA TYR A 116 2.84 -3.06 4.23
C TYR A 116 1.93 -2.07 3.49
N LEU A 117 0.62 -2.32 3.47
CA LEU A 117 -0.36 -1.46 2.80
C LEU A 117 -0.45 -0.07 3.45
N GLU A 118 -0.42 0.00 4.78
CA GLU A 118 -0.48 1.26 5.54
C GLU A 118 0.90 1.93 5.67
N GLY A 119 1.99 1.22 5.40
CA GLY A 119 3.34 1.72 5.61
C GLY A 119 3.72 1.94 7.08
N ARG A 120 3.10 1.20 8.01
CA ARG A 120 3.25 1.40 9.47
C ARG A 120 4.07 0.31 10.12
N GLY A 121 4.99 0.71 11.00
CA GLY A 121 5.81 -0.23 11.76
C GLY A 121 6.81 -1.03 10.93
N LEU A 122 6.94 -0.70 9.64
CA LEU A 122 7.86 -1.38 8.74
C LEU A 122 9.32 -1.11 9.13
N PRO A 123 10.23 -2.07 8.92
CA PRO A 123 11.66 -1.88 9.11
C PRO A 123 12.23 -0.89 8.09
N ASP A 124 13.40 -0.32 8.37
CA ASP A 124 14.04 0.69 7.53
C ASP A 124 14.35 0.20 6.10
N GLU A 125 14.56 -1.11 5.93
CA GLU A 125 14.83 -1.76 4.65
C GLU A 125 13.57 -2.00 3.81
N ALA A 126 12.37 -1.76 4.35
CA ALA A 126 11.14 -1.94 3.59
C ALA A 126 11.07 -0.98 2.38
N PRO A 127 10.43 -1.39 1.27
CA PRO A 127 10.29 -0.52 0.10
C PRO A 127 9.63 0.81 0.46
N LYS A 128 10.13 1.91 -0.11
CA LYS A 128 9.59 3.26 0.14
C LYS A 128 8.50 3.60 -0.88
N GLU A 129 8.56 2.98 -2.05
CA GLU A 129 7.59 3.12 -3.11
C GLU A 129 6.28 2.38 -2.77
N ASP A 130 5.16 3.09 -2.83
CA ASP A 130 3.82 2.54 -2.57
C ASP A 130 3.52 1.31 -3.42
N ALA A 131 3.86 1.34 -4.70
CA ALA A 131 3.62 0.22 -5.61
C ALA A 131 4.31 -1.08 -5.16
N GLU A 132 5.54 -1.00 -4.65
CA GLU A 132 6.28 -2.18 -4.19
C GLU A 132 5.74 -2.67 -2.84
N ARG A 133 5.37 -1.75 -1.95
CA ARG A 133 4.70 -2.10 -0.69
C ARG A 133 3.36 -2.78 -0.92
N TYR A 134 2.53 -2.27 -1.83
CA TYR A 134 1.23 -2.87 -2.13
C TYR A 134 1.37 -4.25 -2.77
N LYS A 135 2.40 -4.49 -3.59
CA LYS A 135 2.72 -5.83 -4.10
C LYS A 135 3.11 -6.79 -2.98
N LEU A 136 3.91 -6.34 -2.00
CA LEU A 136 4.23 -7.15 -0.81
C LEU A 136 2.97 -7.43 0.01
N ALA A 137 2.15 -6.41 0.28
CA ALA A 137 0.88 -6.56 0.99
C ALA A 137 -0.01 -7.61 0.32
N ARG A 138 -0.20 -7.50 -1.00
CA ARG A 138 -0.94 -8.48 -1.81
C ARG A 138 -0.41 -9.90 -1.68
N ASN A 139 0.91 -10.09 -1.70
CA ASN A 139 1.50 -11.42 -1.55
C ASN A 139 1.19 -12.03 -0.18
N TYR A 140 1.18 -11.22 0.88
CA TYR A 140 0.77 -11.63 2.22
C TYR A 140 -0.74 -11.93 2.29
N TYR A 141 -1.59 -11.13 1.65
CA TYR A 141 -3.02 -11.42 1.54
C TYR A 141 -3.30 -12.73 0.80
N LEU A 142 -2.57 -13.03 -0.28
CA LEU A 142 -2.65 -14.32 -0.96
C LEU A 142 -2.26 -15.48 -0.05
N LYS A 143 -1.15 -15.39 0.69
CA LYS A 143 -0.77 -16.42 1.68
C LYS A 143 -1.85 -16.63 2.74
N SER A 144 -2.46 -15.53 3.21
CA SER A 144 -3.56 -15.57 4.16
C SER A 144 -4.80 -16.28 3.58
N ALA A 145 -5.15 -15.97 2.33
CA ALA A 145 -6.25 -16.59 1.61
C ALA A 145 -6.01 -18.09 1.35
N ASP A 146 -4.80 -18.46 0.92
CA ASP A 146 -4.37 -19.83 0.69
C ASP A 146 -4.39 -20.66 1.99
N ALA A 147 -4.12 -20.02 3.13
CA ALA A 147 -4.26 -20.59 4.47
C ALA A 147 -5.72 -20.61 4.98
N GLY A 148 -6.70 -20.27 4.14
CA GLY A 148 -8.13 -20.38 4.43
C GLY A 148 -8.74 -19.18 5.17
N TYR A 149 -8.02 -18.06 5.28
CA TYR A 149 -8.54 -16.88 5.97
C TYR A 149 -9.36 -15.97 5.03
N ALA A 150 -10.67 -15.88 5.28
CA ALA A 150 -11.60 -15.16 4.42
C ALA A 150 -11.27 -13.65 4.25
N GLU A 151 -10.76 -12.99 5.29
CA GLU A 151 -10.40 -11.57 5.17
C GLU A 151 -9.14 -11.37 4.34
N GLY A 152 -8.23 -12.35 4.33
CA GLY A 152 -7.08 -12.36 3.43
C GLY A 152 -7.55 -12.32 1.97
N SER A 153 -8.53 -13.16 1.62
CA SER A 153 -9.13 -13.17 0.28
C SER A 153 -9.78 -11.84 -0.09
N ALA A 154 -10.53 -11.22 0.83
CA ALA A 154 -11.16 -9.93 0.62
C ALA A 154 -10.12 -8.81 0.38
N ALA A 155 -9.01 -8.83 1.12
CA ALA A 155 -7.95 -7.81 1.05
C ALA A 155 -7.14 -7.86 -0.27
N VAL A 156 -7.13 -8.98 -1.00
CA VAL A 156 -6.44 -9.07 -2.31
C VAL A 156 -7.00 -8.07 -3.31
N ALA A 157 -8.32 -7.91 -3.38
CA ALA A 157 -8.98 -7.01 -4.34
C ALA A 157 -8.64 -5.53 -4.06
N GLU A 158 -8.58 -5.16 -2.78
CA GLU A 158 -8.16 -3.82 -2.36
C GLU A 158 -6.69 -3.56 -2.75
N ALA A 159 -5.80 -4.50 -2.47
CA ALA A 159 -4.39 -4.36 -2.84
C ALA A 159 -4.20 -4.27 -4.37
N ASP A 160 -4.97 -5.05 -5.16
CA ASP A 160 -4.95 -4.97 -6.63
C ASP A 160 -5.34 -3.59 -7.16
N GLU A 161 -6.37 -2.97 -6.57
CA GLU A 161 -6.78 -1.61 -6.92
C GLU A 161 -5.69 -0.58 -6.56
N LEU A 162 -5.08 -0.71 -5.39
CA LEU A 162 -4.00 0.18 -4.95
C LEU A 162 -2.75 0.02 -5.83
N ILE A 163 -2.34 -1.21 -6.16
CA ILE A 163 -1.23 -1.48 -7.10
C ILE A 163 -1.50 -0.80 -8.44
N ARG A 164 -2.72 -0.94 -8.96
CA ARG A 164 -3.14 -0.29 -10.21
C ARG A 164 -3.01 1.23 -10.13
N SER A 165 -3.42 1.83 -9.01
CA SER A 165 -3.30 3.29 -8.82
C SER A 165 -1.86 3.77 -8.61
N ALA A 166 -0.97 2.92 -8.09
CA ALA A 166 0.41 3.27 -7.77
C ALA A 166 1.41 2.92 -8.88
N THR A 167 0.98 2.17 -9.91
CA THR A 167 1.85 1.71 -11.01
C THR A 167 1.48 2.41 -12.31
N PHE A 168 2.43 3.11 -12.93
CA PHE A 168 2.20 3.70 -14.24
C PHE A 168 2.15 2.61 -15.32
N ASP A 169 0.98 2.40 -15.90
CA ASP A 169 0.73 1.45 -16.99
C ASP A 169 0.18 2.20 -18.22
N PRO A 170 1.02 2.52 -19.22
CA PRO A 170 0.60 3.28 -20.38
C PRO A 170 -0.46 2.54 -21.22
N SER A 171 -0.60 1.21 -21.10
CA SER A 171 -1.60 0.45 -21.86
C SER A 171 -3.05 0.75 -21.46
N ARG A 172 -3.25 1.45 -20.33
CA ARG A 172 -4.56 1.89 -19.82
C ARG A 172 -5.08 3.16 -20.47
N PHE A 173 -4.26 3.81 -21.29
CA PHE A 173 -4.58 5.07 -21.93
C PHE A 173 -4.90 4.84 -23.41
N GLN A 174 -5.73 5.70 -24.00
CA GLN A 174 -6.08 5.65 -25.42
C GLN A 174 -4.87 5.89 -26.31
N ASN A 175 -3.90 6.70 -25.85
CA ASN A 175 -2.62 6.88 -26.50
C ASN A 175 -1.45 6.47 -25.59
N PRO A 176 -1.13 5.16 -25.51
CA PRO A 176 -0.04 4.66 -24.66
C PRO A 176 1.33 5.25 -24.98
N GLN A 177 1.57 5.57 -26.26
CA GLN A 177 2.86 6.10 -26.70
C GLN A 177 3.05 7.55 -26.23
N ALA A 178 2.03 8.39 -26.40
CA ALA A 178 2.11 9.79 -26.00
C ALA A 178 2.20 9.96 -24.48
N ILE A 179 1.36 9.27 -23.70
CA ILE A 179 1.39 9.38 -22.24
C ILE A 179 2.71 8.86 -21.66
N ARG A 180 3.26 7.76 -22.23
CA ARG A 180 4.57 7.26 -21.85
C ARG A 180 5.66 8.27 -22.15
N ALA A 181 5.64 8.89 -23.33
CA ALA A 181 6.63 9.88 -23.71
C ALA A 181 6.62 11.10 -22.77
N ILE A 182 5.42 11.51 -22.31
CA ILE A 182 5.29 12.56 -21.31
C ILE A 182 5.83 12.09 -19.95
N TYR A 183 5.45 10.91 -19.49
CA TYR A 183 5.93 10.33 -18.22
C TYR A 183 7.47 10.15 -18.18
N GLU A 184 8.09 9.87 -19.32
CA GLU A 184 9.54 9.76 -19.50
C GLU A 184 10.23 11.10 -19.73
N GLY A 185 9.49 12.19 -19.95
CA GLY A 185 10.04 13.53 -20.19
C GLY A 185 10.71 13.70 -21.56
N ASN A 186 10.34 12.87 -22.54
CA ASN A 186 10.92 12.88 -23.88
C ASN A 186 9.89 13.21 -24.99
N PHE A 187 8.69 13.66 -24.63
CA PHE A 187 7.58 13.83 -25.56
C PHE A 187 7.78 14.86 -26.68
N LEU A 188 8.72 15.81 -26.54
CA LEU A 188 9.11 16.76 -27.59
C LEU A 188 10.37 16.35 -28.37
N ARG A 189 10.96 15.20 -28.06
CA ARG A 189 12.20 14.68 -28.69
C ARG A 189 11.91 13.50 -29.62
N SER A 190 10.72 13.47 -30.22
CA SER A 190 10.29 12.42 -31.15
C SER A 190 9.79 13.02 -32.47
N ASP A 191 9.70 12.18 -33.51
CA ASP A 191 9.06 12.55 -34.79
C ASP A 191 7.57 12.91 -34.64
N THR A 192 6.98 12.58 -33.49
CA THR A 192 5.58 12.88 -33.11
C THR A 192 5.47 14.06 -32.14
N ALA A 193 6.53 14.86 -31.95
CA ALA A 193 6.57 15.95 -30.97
C ALA A 193 5.37 16.89 -31.05
N VAL A 194 4.93 17.25 -32.27
CA VAL A 194 3.76 18.09 -32.50
C VAL A 194 2.49 17.44 -31.97
N LEU A 195 2.24 16.18 -32.32
CA LEU A 195 1.06 15.44 -31.85
C LEU A 195 1.07 15.25 -30.33
N ASN A 196 2.24 14.97 -29.77
CA ASN A 196 2.41 14.83 -28.33
C ASN A 196 2.17 16.16 -27.60
N ALA A 197 2.53 17.29 -28.21
CA ALA A 197 2.26 18.62 -27.65
C ALA A 197 0.76 18.95 -27.65
N TYR A 198 0.02 18.64 -28.72
CA TYR A 198 -1.44 18.75 -28.73
C TYR A 198 -2.11 17.78 -27.75
N TYR A 199 -1.61 16.56 -27.63
CA TYR A 199 -2.06 15.62 -26.62
C TYR A 199 -1.83 16.13 -25.20
N ALA A 200 -0.64 16.69 -24.91
CA ALA A 200 -0.33 17.32 -23.63
C ALA A 200 -1.23 18.54 -23.35
N LYS A 201 -1.52 19.35 -24.37
CA LYS A 201 -2.49 20.45 -24.26
C LYS A 201 -3.86 19.94 -23.80
N GLY A 202 -4.39 18.90 -24.46
CA GLY A 202 -5.66 18.28 -24.09
C GLY A 202 -5.67 17.74 -22.66
N LEU A 203 -4.56 17.13 -22.21
CA LEU A 203 -4.42 16.68 -20.82
C LEU A 203 -4.60 17.86 -19.85
N ILE A 204 -3.84 18.93 -20.04
CA ILE A 204 -3.85 20.10 -19.14
C ILE A 204 -5.20 20.81 -19.17
N GLU A 205 -5.80 21.00 -20.34
CA GLU A 205 -7.13 21.62 -20.47
C GLU A 205 -8.20 20.84 -19.71
N GLN A 206 -8.18 19.51 -19.80
CA GLN A 206 -9.14 18.69 -19.07
C GLN A 206 -8.87 18.70 -17.57
N MET A 207 -7.61 18.77 -17.13
CA MET A 207 -7.25 18.89 -15.71
C MET A 207 -7.63 20.26 -15.11
N ASP A 208 -7.68 21.32 -15.92
CA ASP A 208 -8.09 22.67 -15.50
C ASP A 208 -9.60 22.89 -15.50
N ASN A 209 -10.34 22.06 -16.25
CA ASN A 209 -11.76 22.24 -16.48
C ASN A 209 -12.56 22.17 -15.16
N SER A 210 -12.85 23.33 -14.58
CA SER A 210 -13.54 23.44 -13.29
C SER A 210 -15.04 23.27 -13.36
N ASP A 211 -15.60 23.17 -14.55
CA ASP A 211 -17.05 23.15 -14.77
C ASP A 211 -17.63 21.72 -14.73
N GLN A 212 -16.77 20.70 -14.61
CA GLN A 212 -17.21 19.32 -14.43
C GLN A 212 -17.37 18.94 -12.96
N PHE A 213 -18.59 18.53 -12.58
CA PHE A 213 -19.02 18.20 -11.22
C PHE A 213 -18.22 17.09 -10.50
N PHE A 214 -17.36 16.37 -11.22
CA PHE A 214 -16.59 15.22 -10.73
C PHE A 214 -15.07 15.46 -10.70
N MET A 215 -14.62 16.71 -10.83
CA MET A 215 -13.20 17.01 -10.89
C MET A 215 -12.54 17.01 -9.51
N ASP A 216 -11.38 16.36 -9.45
CA ASP A 216 -10.53 16.33 -8.27
C ASP A 216 -9.98 17.75 -8.01
N ALA A 217 -10.34 18.33 -6.86
CA ALA A 217 -9.96 19.70 -6.49
C ALA A 217 -8.43 19.88 -6.40
N GLU A 218 -7.67 18.79 -6.27
CA GLU A 218 -6.22 18.79 -6.18
C GLU A 218 -5.52 18.98 -7.54
N CYS A 219 -6.25 18.92 -8.66
CA CYS A 219 -5.64 19.12 -9.99
C CYS A 219 -5.22 20.57 -10.22
N LYS A 220 -6.03 21.55 -9.78
CA LYS A 220 -5.76 22.99 -10.01
C LYS A 220 -4.40 23.44 -9.46
N PRO A 221 -4.05 23.16 -8.18
CA PRO A 221 -2.73 23.48 -7.65
C PRO A 221 -1.57 22.76 -8.33
N LEU A 222 -1.83 21.68 -9.07
CA LEU A 222 -0.79 20.95 -9.79
C LEU A 222 -0.43 21.65 -11.10
N ILE A 223 -1.43 22.18 -11.81
CA ILE A 223 -1.25 22.74 -13.15
C ILE A 223 -1.18 24.27 -13.19
N TYR A 224 -1.39 25.00 -12.08
CA TYR A 224 -1.43 26.48 -12.10
C TYR A 224 -0.16 27.14 -12.64
N LYS A 225 0.98 26.42 -12.63
CA LYS A 225 2.26 26.90 -13.18
C LYS A 225 2.36 26.71 -14.71
N ILE A 226 1.43 25.99 -15.32
CA ILE A 226 1.37 25.76 -16.76
C ILE A 226 0.41 26.76 -17.37
N SER A 227 0.91 27.60 -18.27
CA SER A 227 0.07 28.35 -19.19
C SER A 227 -0.12 27.52 -20.46
N THR A 228 -1.38 27.28 -20.87
CA THR A 228 -1.70 26.59 -22.14
C THR A 228 -1.09 27.32 -23.35
N THR A 229 -0.93 28.64 -23.26
CA THR A 229 -0.21 29.45 -24.25
C THR A 229 1.25 29.01 -24.42
N VAL A 230 1.90 28.55 -23.36
CA VAL A 230 3.28 28.03 -23.45
C VAL A 230 3.31 26.73 -24.28
N VAL A 231 2.29 25.88 -24.14
CA VAL A 231 2.17 24.67 -24.98
C VAL A 231 1.95 25.07 -26.44
N ASP A 232 1.10 26.05 -26.72
CA ASP A 232 0.88 26.55 -28.09
C ASP A 232 2.16 27.16 -28.71
N VAL A 233 2.94 27.94 -27.96
CA VAL A 233 4.24 28.47 -28.42
C VAL A 233 5.22 27.34 -28.72
N GLN A 234 5.27 26.32 -27.87
CA GLN A 234 6.17 25.19 -28.06
C GLN A 234 5.79 24.32 -29.26
N VAL A 235 4.49 24.16 -29.52
CA VAL A 235 3.99 23.58 -30.77
C VAL A 235 4.56 24.36 -31.95
N MET A 236 4.38 25.69 -31.97
CA MET A 236 4.87 26.56 -33.05
C MET A 236 6.41 26.51 -33.23
N LEU A 237 7.17 26.44 -32.14
CA LEU A 237 8.63 26.25 -32.19
C LEU A 237 9.01 24.88 -32.74
N SER A 238 8.32 23.82 -32.35
CA SER A 238 8.55 22.46 -32.86
C SER A 238 8.30 22.39 -34.38
N TYR A 239 7.25 23.07 -34.85
CA TYR A 239 7.00 23.30 -36.27
C TYR A 239 8.18 24.02 -36.93
N ALA A 240 8.61 25.16 -36.40
CA ALA A 240 9.68 25.97 -36.99
C ALA A 240 11.04 25.25 -37.03
N GLN A 241 11.37 24.46 -35.99
CA GLN A 241 12.66 23.74 -35.88
C GLN A 241 12.71 22.45 -36.72
N GLY A 242 11.56 21.84 -36.99
CA GLY A 242 11.43 20.60 -37.76
C GLY A 242 11.46 20.80 -39.29
N LEU A 243 11.16 22.00 -39.79
CA LEU A 243 11.10 22.31 -41.22
C LEU A 243 12.50 22.38 -41.85
N ARG A 244 13.05 21.24 -42.26
CA ARG A 244 14.34 21.15 -42.96
C ARG A 244 14.21 20.71 -44.41
N SER A 245 13.04 20.16 -44.77
CA SER A 245 12.71 19.65 -46.09
C SER A 245 11.22 19.80 -46.41
N GLY A 246 10.83 19.57 -47.66
CA GLY A 246 9.42 19.51 -48.06
C GLY A 246 8.65 18.36 -47.42
N GLU A 247 9.34 17.26 -47.07
CA GLU A 247 8.73 16.14 -46.35
C GLU A 247 8.38 16.54 -44.91
N ASP A 248 9.24 17.32 -44.26
CA ASP A 248 8.98 17.85 -42.91
C ASP A 248 7.79 18.82 -42.91
N ALA A 249 7.66 19.63 -43.97
CA ALA A 249 6.51 20.51 -44.16
C ALA A 249 5.20 19.75 -44.32
N LEU A 250 5.23 18.60 -45.02
CA LEU A 250 4.06 17.73 -45.15
C LEU A 250 3.69 17.08 -43.81
N LYS A 251 4.67 16.56 -43.06
CA LYS A 251 4.46 15.97 -41.72
C LYS A 251 3.87 16.99 -40.75
N ALA A 252 4.37 18.22 -40.78
CA ALA A 252 3.82 19.34 -40.05
C ALA A 252 2.33 19.58 -40.39
N LEU A 253 2.00 19.73 -41.67
CA LEU A 253 0.63 19.97 -42.11
C LEU A 253 -0.33 18.83 -41.73
N VAL A 254 0.11 17.58 -41.87
CA VAL A 254 -0.65 16.40 -41.45
C VAL A 254 -0.90 16.44 -39.94
N SER A 255 0.13 16.75 -39.15
CA SER A 255 0.02 16.85 -37.70
C SER A 255 -0.95 17.95 -37.28
N TYR A 256 -0.96 19.08 -38.00
CA TYR A 256 -1.92 20.16 -37.77
C TYR A 256 -3.34 19.70 -38.06
N ALA A 257 -3.55 19.01 -39.20
CA ALA A 257 -4.86 18.52 -39.62
C ALA A 257 -5.48 17.51 -38.64
N VAL A 258 -4.66 16.82 -37.83
CA VAL A 258 -5.13 15.86 -36.81
C VAL A 258 -4.91 16.36 -35.38
N SER A 259 -4.58 17.63 -35.19
CA SER A 259 -4.27 18.22 -33.88
C SER A 259 -5.45 18.19 -32.91
N ASP A 260 -6.67 18.46 -33.40
CA ASP A 260 -7.90 18.36 -32.61
C ASP A 260 -8.13 16.93 -32.11
N TYR A 261 -7.85 15.94 -32.95
CA TYR A 261 -7.95 14.52 -32.57
C TYR A 261 -6.93 14.16 -31.47
N ALA A 262 -5.70 14.65 -31.57
CA ALA A 262 -4.68 14.47 -30.53
C ALA A 262 -5.08 15.14 -29.21
N THR A 263 -5.61 16.36 -29.28
CA THR A 263 -6.10 17.12 -28.12
C THR A 263 -7.25 16.38 -27.43
N ASP A 264 -8.22 15.87 -28.19
CA ASP A 264 -9.35 15.12 -27.65
C ASP A 264 -8.94 13.78 -27.02
N MET A 265 -7.93 13.10 -27.57
CA MET A 265 -7.32 11.94 -26.90
C MET A 265 -6.69 12.34 -25.57
N GLY A 266 -5.96 13.46 -25.53
CA GLY A 266 -5.37 14.00 -24.31
C GLY A 266 -6.41 14.27 -23.24
N ARG A 267 -7.54 14.90 -23.59
CA ARG A 267 -8.65 15.15 -22.65
C ARG A 267 -9.21 13.85 -22.08
N ARG A 268 -9.50 12.84 -22.93
CA ARG A 268 -10.04 11.55 -22.46
C ARG A 268 -9.05 10.81 -21.57
N ASP A 269 -7.76 10.87 -21.89
CA ASP A 269 -6.72 10.26 -21.08
C ASP A 269 -6.46 11.01 -19.77
N ALA A 270 -6.75 12.30 -19.68
CA ALA A 270 -6.73 13.03 -18.41
C ALA A 270 -7.78 12.47 -17.44
N ILE A 271 -8.98 12.17 -17.94
CA ILE A 271 -10.04 11.55 -17.14
C ILE A 271 -9.57 10.19 -16.61
N ASN A 272 -8.95 9.37 -17.47
CA ASN A 272 -8.37 8.09 -17.06
C ASN A 272 -7.25 8.27 -16.03
N LEU A 273 -6.34 9.23 -16.25
CA LEU A 273 -5.25 9.56 -15.34
C LEU A 273 -5.78 9.92 -13.95
N MET A 274 -6.77 10.81 -13.88
CA MET A 274 -7.38 11.23 -12.61
C MET A 274 -8.18 10.10 -11.96
N ASN A 275 -8.89 9.29 -12.73
CA ASN A 275 -9.68 8.18 -12.17
C ASN A 275 -8.78 7.09 -11.58
N ILE A 276 -7.72 6.71 -12.29
CA ILE A 276 -6.80 5.64 -11.89
C ILE A 276 -5.83 6.12 -10.82
N HIS A 277 -5.20 7.28 -11.03
CA HIS A 277 -4.06 7.72 -10.24
C HIS A 277 -4.38 8.87 -9.29
N LYS A 278 -5.49 9.61 -9.43
CA LYS A 278 -5.77 10.87 -8.69
C LYS A 278 -4.77 11.99 -8.99
N CYS A 279 -5.13 13.23 -8.69
CA CYS A 279 -4.27 14.37 -9.01
C CYS A 279 -3.08 14.55 -8.06
N ASN A 280 -3.21 14.19 -6.79
CA ASN A 280 -2.09 14.28 -5.84
C ASN A 280 -1.04 13.15 -5.97
N SER A 281 -1.22 12.15 -6.83
CA SER A 281 -0.30 11.03 -6.89
C SER A 281 1.08 11.40 -7.48
N PRO A 282 2.13 10.65 -7.11
CA PRO A 282 3.46 10.81 -7.70
C PRO A 282 3.47 10.65 -9.23
N ILE A 283 2.61 9.78 -9.77
CA ILE A 283 2.51 9.54 -11.22
C ILE A 283 1.95 10.77 -11.94
N THR A 284 0.81 11.28 -11.49
CA THR A 284 0.19 12.46 -12.08
C THR A 284 1.09 13.68 -11.93
N LYS A 285 1.71 13.86 -10.76
CA LYS A 285 2.71 14.91 -10.52
C LYS A 285 3.86 14.83 -11.52
N ARG A 286 4.46 13.65 -11.70
CA ARG A 286 5.56 13.45 -12.66
C ARG A 286 5.15 13.77 -14.10
N ILE A 287 3.95 13.37 -14.51
CA ILE A 287 3.43 13.69 -15.85
C ILE A 287 3.34 15.21 -16.04
N VAL A 288 2.74 15.91 -15.08
CA VAL A 288 2.60 17.37 -15.13
C VAL A 288 3.96 18.07 -15.04
N ASP A 289 4.84 17.64 -14.15
CA ASP A 289 6.19 18.19 -13.99
C ASP A 289 7.01 18.03 -15.27
N ASN A 290 6.92 16.90 -15.96
CA ASN A 290 7.59 16.71 -17.24
C ASN A 290 7.03 17.62 -18.34
N ILE A 291 5.73 17.93 -18.32
CA ILE A 291 5.16 18.95 -19.22
C ILE A 291 5.76 20.33 -18.89
N ILE A 292 5.89 20.69 -17.61
CA ILE A 292 6.46 21.98 -17.14
C ILE A 292 7.96 22.10 -17.46
N LEU A 293 8.75 21.08 -17.12
CA LEU A 293 10.20 21.13 -17.26
C LEU A 293 10.61 21.18 -18.74
N THR A 294 9.89 20.45 -19.59
CA THR A 294 10.15 20.46 -21.03
C THR A 294 9.73 21.80 -21.66
N SER A 295 8.70 22.47 -21.12
CA SER A 295 8.29 23.78 -21.60
C SER A 295 9.22 24.92 -21.17
N ASN A 296 9.87 24.82 -20.00
CA ASN A 296 10.80 25.84 -19.48
C ASN A 296 12.27 25.64 -19.87
N SER A 297 12.68 24.44 -20.32
CA SER A 297 14.08 24.14 -20.67
C SER A 297 14.44 24.45 -22.14
N SER A 298 13.47 24.97 -22.91
CA SER A 298 13.63 25.32 -24.32
C SER A 298 13.76 26.83 -24.57
N SER A 299 13.75 27.64 -23.52
CA SER A 299 13.98 29.10 -23.53
C SER A 299 15.42 29.47 -23.24
#